data_AF-A0A2E6QC24-F1
#
_entry.id   AF-A0A2E6QC24-F1
#
_cell.length_a   1.000
_cell.length_b   1.000
_cell.length_c   1.000
_cell.angle_alpha   90.00
_cell.angle_beta   90.00
_cell.angle_gamma   90.00
#
_symmetry.space_group_name_H-M   'P 1'
#
loop_
_entity.id
_entity.type
_entity.pdbx_description
1 polymer ?
#
loop_
_entity_poly.entity_id
_entity_poly.type
_entity_poly.pdbx_seq_one_letter_code
_entity_poly.pdbx_strand_id
1 'polypeptide(L)' 'MQVMGALGFSQDSLVEYCLRRCRGWMIADGPFIEYWQNGQLWSKGKYKNGKKEGPWVSYERDGKVWKKGTYKNGVKVK' A
#
# COMPACT_ATOMS: atom_id res chain seq x y z
N MET A 1 4.55 30.09 1.08
CA MET A 1 5.26 30.00 -0.20
C MET A 1 6.52 29.18 0.04
N GLN A 2 6.52 27.88 -0.26
CA GLN A 2 7.72 27.06 -0.10
C GLN A 2 7.92 26.19 -1.34
N VAL A 3 8.71 26.78 -2.23
CA VAL A 3 9.79 26.20 -3.03
C VAL A 3 9.91 24.67 -3.01
N MET A 4 9.68 24.06 -4.17
CA MET A 4 10.06 22.69 -4.46
C MET A 4 11.39 22.70 -5.21
N GLY A 5 12.46 22.27 -4.54
CA GLY A 5 13.75 21.96 -5.13
C GLY A 5 13.87 20.46 -5.29
N ALA A 6 13.98 20.01 -6.54
CA ALA A 6 14.16 18.62 -6.92
C ALA A 6 15.57 18.12 -6.55
N LEU A 7 15.66 17.07 -5.74
CA LEU A 7 16.84 16.22 -5.62
C LEU A 7 16.39 14.76 -5.51
N GLY A 8 16.68 13.99 -6.57
CA GLY A 8 16.97 12.55 -6.54
C GLY A 8 15.99 11.64 -5.80
N PHE A 9 15.03 11.07 -6.54
CA PHE A 9 14.32 9.87 -6.11
C PHE A 9 15.32 8.77 -5.75
N SER A 10 15.31 8.29 -4.49
CA SER A 10 15.61 6.90 -4.09
C SER A 10 15.53 6.70 -2.56
N GLN A 11 14.38 7.00 -1.94
CA GLN A 11 13.96 6.49 -0.60
C GLN A 11 12.53 6.93 -0.21
N ASP A 12 11.84 7.71 -1.05
CA ASP A 12 10.54 8.36 -0.83
C ASP A 12 9.29 7.47 -0.57
N SER A 13 9.36 6.15 -0.62
CA SER A 13 8.13 5.34 -0.56
C SER A 13 7.85 4.63 0.78
N LEU A 14 8.82 4.54 1.69
CA LEU A 14 8.65 3.80 2.94
C LEU A 14 8.39 4.68 4.17
N VAL A 15 8.76 5.97 4.14
CA VAL A 15 8.67 6.87 5.31
C VAL A 15 7.51 7.88 5.22
N GLU A 16 6.88 8.03 4.05
CA GLU A 16 5.54 8.65 3.91
C GLU A 16 4.45 7.87 4.69
N TYR A 17 4.81 6.73 5.29
CA TYR A 17 3.96 5.89 6.14
C TYR A 17 3.81 6.42 7.57
N CYS A 18 4.66 7.33 8.07
CA CYS A 18 4.70 7.58 9.52
C CYS A 18 4.02 8.87 10.01
N LEU A 19 3.70 9.87 9.17
CA LEU A 19 3.33 11.20 9.71
C LEU A 19 2.16 11.95 9.04
N ARG A 20 1.23 11.29 8.33
CA ARG A 20 -0.11 11.88 8.12
C ARG A 20 -1.07 11.46 9.23
N ARG A 21 -0.78 12.08 10.37
CA ARG A 21 -1.52 12.06 11.64
C ARG A 21 -3.01 12.41 11.48
N CYS A 22 -3.80 11.74 12.31
CA CYS A 22 -5.02 12.24 12.96
C CYS A 22 -6.23 12.57 12.07
N ARG A 23 -7.03 11.55 11.74
CA ARG A 23 -8.46 11.54 12.07
C ARG A 23 -9.10 10.20 11.73
N GLY A 24 -9.59 9.52 12.76
CA GLY A 24 -10.75 8.66 12.67
C GLY A 24 -10.51 7.26 12.11
N TRP A 25 -10.91 6.27 12.91
CA TRP A 25 -11.67 5.15 12.36
C TRP A 25 -12.81 5.68 11.49
N MET A 26 -12.57 5.93 10.22
CA MET A 26 -13.64 6.30 9.29
C MET A 26 -13.20 5.87 7.90
N ILE A 27 -13.56 4.63 7.60
CA ILE A 27 -13.52 4.01 6.28
C ILE A 27 -12.09 3.76 5.81
N ALA A 28 -11.67 2.49 5.74
CA ALA A 28 -10.36 2.08 5.23
C ALA A 28 -10.22 2.45 3.73
N ASP A 29 -9.98 3.71 3.45
CA ASP A 29 -9.70 4.27 2.13
C ASP A 29 -8.24 4.71 2.13
N GLY A 30 -7.35 3.84 1.67
CA GLY A 30 -5.92 4.07 1.82
C GLY A 30 -5.02 2.91 1.44
N PRO A 31 -3.71 3.14 1.41
CA PRO A 31 -2.71 2.11 1.17
C PRO A 31 -2.75 1.08 2.29
N PHE A 32 -2.80 -0.19 1.92
CA PHE A 32 -2.70 -1.32 2.81
C PHE A 32 -1.40 -2.06 2.54
N ILE A 33 -0.66 -2.32 3.61
CA ILE A 33 0.59 -3.07 3.56
C ILE A 33 0.59 -4.03 4.75
N GLU A 34 0.81 -5.30 4.46
CA GLU A 34 0.84 -6.38 5.42
C GLU A 34 2.20 -7.08 5.33
N TYR A 35 2.76 -7.41 6.47
CA TYR A 35 4.04 -8.06 6.62
C TYR A 35 3.88 -9.40 7.32
N TRP A 36 4.71 -10.36 6.96
CA TRP A 36 4.90 -11.62 7.67
C TRP A 36 5.49 -11.38 9.06
N GLN A 37 5.40 -12.37 9.95
CA GLN A 37 6.02 -12.31 11.29
C GLN A 37 7.56 -12.11 11.24
N ASN A 38 8.20 -12.52 10.14
CA ASN A 38 9.62 -12.32 9.91
C ASN A 38 9.98 -10.92 9.37
N GLY A 39 9.01 -10.01 9.25
CA GLY A 39 9.20 -8.65 8.75
C GLY A 39 9.21 -8.50 7.22
N GLN A 40 9.10 -9.59 6.46
CA GLN A 40 9.00 -9.50 5.00
C GLN A 40 7.61 -9.06 4.55
N LEU A 41 7.56 -8.36 3.41
CA LEU A 41 6.31 -7.92 2.82
C LEU A 41 5.46 -9.13 2.41
N TRP A 42 4.26 -9.26 2.98
CA TRP A 42 3.29 -10.30 2.63
C TRP A 42 2.38 -9.84 1.51
N SER A 43 1.80 -8.64 1.65
CA SER A 43 0.85 -8.13 0.66
C SER A 43 0.77 -6.62 0.72
N LYS A 44 0.50 -6.00 -0.43
CA LYS A 44 0.20 -4.58 -0.53
C LYS A 44 -0.93 -4.31 -1.51
N GLY A 45 -1.67 -3.25 -1.26
CA GLY A 45 -2.73 -2.79 -2.15
C GLY A 45 -3.36 -1.51 -1.61
N LYS A 46 -4.58 -1.24 -2.05
CA LYS A 46 -5.40 -0.17 -1.49
C LYS A 46 -6.76 -0.71 -1.11
N TYR A 47 -7.28 -0.21 -0.01
CA TYR A 47 -8.71 -0.32 0.25
C TYR A 47 -9.37 0.98 -0.15
N LYS A 48 -10.61 0.87 -0.63
CA LYS A 48 -11.53 1.95 -0.90
C LYS A 48 -12.87 1.57 -0.31
N ASN A 49 -13.44 2.44 0.51
CA ASN A 49 -14.69 2.15 1.21
C ASN A 49 -14.73 0.80 1.97
N GLY A 50 -13.60 0.38 2.57
CA GLY A 50 -13.49 -0.92 3.25
C GLY A 50 -13.36 -2.14 2.32
N LYS A 51 -13.26 -1.95 1.01
CA LYS A 51 -13.11 -3.03 0.02
C LYS A 51 -11.79 -2.89 -0.76
N LYS A 52 -11.20 -4.00 -1.21
CA LYS A 52 -9.97 -3.96 -2.03
C LYS A 52 -10.23 -3.20 -3.34
N GLU A 53 -9.36 -2.26 -3.69
CA GLU A 53 -9.49 -1.41 -4.87
C GLU A 53 -8.12 -1.13 -5.49
N GLY A 54 -8.04 -1.22 -6.82
CA GLY A 54 -6.83 -1.01 -7.60
C GLY A 54 -5.88 -2.21 -7.59
N PRO A 55 -4.59 -1.96 -7.89
CA PRO A 55 -3.59 -3.03 -7.98
C PRO A 55 -3.31 -3.60 -6.60
N TRP A 56 -3.34 -4.92 -6.51
CA TRP A 56 -3.04 -5.70 -5.33
C TRP A 56 -1.94 -6.70 -5.65
N VAL A 57 -0.93 -6.76 -4.79
CA VAL A 57 0.23 -7.62 -4.97
C VAL A 57 0.47 -8.36 -3.66
N SER A 58 0.52 -9.68 -3.74
CA SER A 58 0.88 -10.57 -2.65
C SER A 58 2.19 -11.26 -3.00
N TYR A 59 3.03 -11.41 -2.00
CA TYR A 59 4.40 -11.89 -2.08
C TYR A 59 4.52 -13.18 -1.25
N GLU A 60 5.39 -14.08 -1.70
CA GLU A 60 5.75 -15.28 -0.97
C GLU A 60 6.79 -14.97 0.13
N ARG A 61 7.07 -15.92 1.02
CA ARG A 61 8.14 -15.84 2.05
C ARG A 61 9.57 -15.69 1.51
N ASP A 62 9.73 -15.76 0.19
CA ASP A 62 10.99 -15.52 -0.51
C ASP A 62 11.05 -14.10 -1.10
N GLY A 63 10.00 -13.30 -0.92
CA GLY A 63 9.85 -11.96 -1.53
C GLY A 63 9.44 -11.99 -3.01
N LYS A 64 9.30 -13.18 -3.62
CA LYS A 64 8.78 -13.34 -4.98
C LYS A 64 7.30 -12.97 -5.05
N VAL A 65 6.90 -12.34 -6.16
CA VAL A 65 5.47 -12.03 -6.40
C VAL A 65 4.71 -13.33 -6.59
N TRP A 66 3.91 -13.69 -5.58
CA TRP A 66 3.05 -14.85 -5.61
C TRP A 66 1.81 -14.61 -6.46
N LYS A 67 1.12 -13.48 -6.20
CA LYS A 67 -0.10 -13.11 -6.90
C LYS A 67 -0.12 -11.61 -7.12
N LYS A 68 -0.41 -11.21 -8.35
CA LYS A 68 -0.77 -9.82 -8.68
C LYS A 68 -2.12 -9.83 -9.38
N GLY A 69 -2.92 -8.82 -9.08
CA GLY A 69 -4.23 -8.65 -9.69
C GLY A 69 -4.78 -7.28 -9.43
N THR A 70 -5.81 -6.90 -10.17
CA THR A 70 -6.54 -5.66 -9.92
C THR A 70 -7.86 -5.99 -9.27
N TYR A 71 -8.19 -5.28 -8.20
CA TYR A 71 -9.47 -5.40 -7.49
C TYR A 71 -10.30 -4.14 -7.72
N LYS A 72 -11.61 -4.29 -7.80
CA LYS A 72 -12.55 -3.17 -7.86
C LYS A 72 -13.73 -3.51 -6.98
N ASN A 73 -14.03 -2.67 -5.99
CA ASN A 73 -15.07 -2.96 -4.99
C ASN A 73 -14.96 -4.36 -4.34
N GLY A 74 -13.73 -4.85 -4.09
CA GLY A 74 -13.49 -6.16 -3.49
C GLY A 74 -13.48 -7.35 -4.45
N VAL A 75 -13.84 -7.15 -5.73
CA VAL A 75 -13.86 -8.20 -6.74
C VAL A 75 -12.59 -8.13 -7.60
N LYS A 76 -11.94 -9.28 -7.81
CA LYS A 76 -10.79 -9.36 -8.72
C LYS A 76 -11.29 -9.20 -10.16
N VAL A 77 -10.79 -8.18 -10.86
CA VAL A 77 -11.15 -7.87 -12.26
C VAL A 77 -10.09 -8.31 -13.26
N LYS A 78 -8.84 -8.50 -12.83
CA LYS A 78 -7.72 -8.92 -13.68
C LYS A 78 -6.67 -9.66 -12.86
#